data_AF-A0A8T4RI28-F1
#
_entry.id   AF-A0A8T4RI28-F1
#
_cell.length_a   1.000
_cell.length_b   1.000
_cell.length_c   1.000
_cell.angle_alpha   90.00
_cell.angle_beta   90.00
_cell.angle_gamma   90.00
#
_symmetry.space_group_name_H-M   'P 1'
#
loop_
_entity.id
_entity.type
_entity.pdbx_description
1 polymer ?
#
loop_
_entity_poly.entity_id
_entity_poly.type
_entity_poly.pdbx_seq_one_letter_code
_entity_poly.pdbx_strand_id
1 'polypeptide(L)'
;MKLRKSKKGTEVVPKSAGEAGMVIGLIAVIIIFYILFLPPADRAELLGEEVQGTGTSPAPGQIAKVLLEQNIGSLQYYNARPAPHTMSGVSLFAESESRVLNTINAFRVRNGWFEKESQKINFVVPDLEHTDEVLLTFDATMMQGPLLITLNNNPVYNYVPETANIGPISLPKNLLQETNTLEVSVGSVAWKFWTTNEYAIQQGKIIAEVVDVNKQQSSRSFSITEQEKINMETAMLIFLPRCNQQEVGNLEIVANGRRIYNAVPDCRALNTQELFADELMAGKNDLHFRTNRGEYEIEQLRVEVTLKEAQPFVQYFQIDPDADQLLRSGRRAFAEIIFVDDGKEKRGEISINGRLTFIAQTASRYTQRIDGFLTAGNNYIELRPEPTMHISSLKIFIQ
;
A
#
# COMPACT_ATOMS: atom_id res chain seq x y z
N MET A 1 -64.13 -54.92 44.11
CA MET A 1 -64.46 -53.64 44.77
C MET A 1 -63.43 -53.36 45.84
N LYS A 2 -62.77 -52.19 45.77
CA LYS A 2 -62.00 -51.49 46.82
C LYS A 2 -60.71 -52.10 47.43
N LEU A 3 -59.61 -51.41 47.08
CA LEU A 3 -58.67 -50.68 47.96
C LEU A 3 -57.50 -51.38 48.69
N ARG A 4 -56.34 -50.71 48.53
CA ARG A 4 -55.18 -50.52 49.45
C ARG A 4 -54.17 -51.70 49.51
N LYS A 5 -52.86 -51.50 49.68
CA LYS A 5 -52.02 -50.34 50.04
C LYS A 5 -50.55 -50.64 49.67
N SER A 6 -49.80 -49.57 49.40
CA SER A 6 -48.35 -49.48 49.26
C SER A 6 -47.55 -50.01 50.45
N LYS A 7 -46.35 -50.56 50.18
CA LYS A 7 -45.18 -50.45 51.08
C LYS A 7 -43.87 -50.47 50.26
N LYS A 8 -43.15 -49.34 50.32
CA LYS A 8 -41.79 -49.13 49.82
C LYS A 8 -40.78 -50.01 50.56
N GLY A 9 -39.86 -50.62 49.81
CA GLY A 9 -38.57 -51.12 50.29
C GLY A 9 -37.47 -50.40 49.52
N THR A 10 -36.56 -49.76 50.23
CA THR A 10 -35.46 -48.93 49.73
C THR A 10 -34.31 -49.86 49.33
N GLU A 11 -33.96 -49.90 48.04
CA GLU A 11 -32.71 -50.52 47.57
C GLU A 11 -31.55 -49.52 47.70
N VAL A 12 -30.46 -49.98 48.31
CA VAL A 12 -29.19 -49.28 48.43
C VAL A 12 -28.46 -49.44 47.09
N VAL A 13 -28.37 -48.35 46.33
CA VAL A 13 -27.56 -48.30 45.10
C VAL A 13 -26.07 -48.35 45.50
N PRO A 14 -25.27 -49.29 44.98
CA PRO A 14 -23.83 -49.28 45.20
C PRO A 14 -23.23 -48.03 44.52
N LYS A 15 -22.47 -47.25 45.29
CA LYS A 15 -21.68 -46.12 44.78
C LYS A 15 -20.83 -46.61 43.61
N SER A 16 -21.13 -46.08 42.42
CA SER A 16 -20.41 -46.41 41.21
C SER A 16 -18.99 -45.87 41.31
N ALA A 17 -18.01 -46.74 41.10
CA ALA A 17 -16.61 -46.37 40.87
C ALA A 17 -16.40 -45.69 39.49
N GLY A 18 -17.47 -45.14 38.89
CA GLY A 18 -17.48 -44.63 37.52
C GLY A 18 -17.07 -43.16 37.38
N GLU A 19 -17.21 -42.36 38.44
CA GLU A 19 -16.91 -40.91 38.37
C GLU A 19 -15.40 -40.61 38.44
N ALA A 20 -14.64 -41.40 39.20
CA ALA A 20 -13.18 -41.24 39.27
C ALA A 20 -12.48 -41.65 37.97
N GLY A 21 -13.00 -42.67 37.26
CA GLY A 21 -12.43 -43.15 36.00
C GLY A 21 -12.55 -42.13 34.86
N MET A 22 -13.66 -41.39 34.79
CA MET A 22 -13.87 -40.38 33.75
C MET A 22 -12.92 -39.18 33.90
N VAL A 23 -12.66 -38.74 35.14
CA VAL A 23 -11.73 -37.63 35.41
C VAL A 23 -10.29 -37.99 35.06
N ILE A 24 -9.85 -39.20 35.40
CA ILE A 24 -8.50 -39.68 35.07
C ILE A 24 -8.32 -39.80 33.55
N GLY A 25 -9.34 -40.30 32.84
CA GLY A 25 -9.32 -40.36 31.37
C GLY A 25 -9.23 -38.99 30.72
N LEU A 26 -9.96 -37.99 31.23
CA LEU A 26 -9.92 -36.62 30.72
C LEU A 26 -8.54 -35.96 30.93
N ILE A 27 -7.96 -36.12 32.13
CA ILE A 27 -6.64 -35.57 32.45
C ILE A 27 -5.57 -36.21 31.54
N ALA A 28 -5.63 -37.52 31.30
CA ALA A 28 -4.69 -38.20 30.41
C ALA A 28 -4.75 -37.66 28.96
N VAL A 29 -5.96 -37.41 28.43
CA VAL A 29 -6.13 -36.83 27.09
C VAL A 29 -5.58 -35.41 27.01
N ILE A 30 -5.80 -34.59 28.03
CA ILE A 30 -5.27 -33.21 28.08
C ILE A 30 -3.74 -33.21 28.13
N ILE A 31 -3.13 -34.12 28.90
CA ILE A 31 -1.67 -34.26 28.98
C ILE A 31 -1.08 -34.68 27.63
N ILE A 32 -1.73 -35.61 26.90
CA ILE A 32 -1.28 -36.03 25.57
C ILE A 32 -1.33 -34.86 24.58
N PHE A 33 -2.42 -34.08 24.58
CA PHE A 33 -2.51 -32.89 23.73
C PHE A 33 -1.48 -31.83 24.12
N TYR A 34 -1.26 -31.63 25.42
CA TYR A 34 -0.22 -30.71 25.91
C TYR A 34 1.18 -31.10 25.41
N ILE A 35 1.53 -32.39 25.43
CA ILE A 35 2.82 -32.90 24.92
C ILE A 35 2.92 -32.76 23.38
N LEU A 36 1.81 -32.90 22.65
CA LEU A 36 1.78 -32.74 21.19
C LEU A 36 1.97 -31.29 20.73
N PHE A 37 1.50 -30.32 21.51
CA PHE A 37 1.59 -28.88 21.20
C PHE A 37 2.84 -28.19 21.76
N LEU A 38 3.63 -28.87 22.60
CA LEU A 38 4.93 -28.37 23.04
C LEU A 38 5.91 -28.27 21.86
N PRO A 39 6.74 -27.21 21.81
CA PRO A 39 7.84 -27.11 20.86
C PRO A 39 8.75 -28.35 20.95
N PRO A 40 9.37 -28.79 19.83
CA PRO A 40 10.16 -30.02 19.80
C PRO A 40 11.29 -30.10 20.85
N ALA A 41 11.88 -28.96 21.22
CA ALA A 41 12.96 -28.89 22.20
C ALA A 41 12.47 -29.19 23.64
N ASP A 42 11.40 -28.54 24.08
CA ASP A 42 10.84 -28.71 25.43
C ASP A 42 10.22 -30.11 25.62
N ARG A 43 9.64 -30.67 24.54
CA ARG A 43 9.13 -32.05 24.54
C ARG A 43 10.26 -33.06 24.75
N ALA A 44 11.42 -32.85 24.15
CA ALA A 44 12.55 -33.76 24.28
C ALA A 44 13.16 -33.74 25.68
N GLU A 45 13.21 -32.57 26.34
CA GLU A 45 13.62 -32.43 27.74
C GLU A 45 12.66 -33.17 28.69
N LEU A 46 11.34 -33.03 28.49
CA LEU A 46 10.32 -33.71 29.31
C LEU A 46 10.26 -35.22 29.12
N LEU A 47 10.59 -35.73 27.93
CA LEU A 47 10.58 -37.17 27.62
C LEU A 47 11.94 -37.84 27.82
N GLY A 48 12.98 -37.09 28.19
CA GLY A 48 14.35 -37.60 28.32
C GLY A 48 14.91 -38.12 26.99
N GLU A 49 14.39 -37.63 25.87
CA GLU A 49 14.89 -37.97 24.54
C GLU A 49 16.14 -37.12 24.28
N GLU A 50 17.31 -37.77 24.23
CA GLU A 50 18.53 -37.13 23.76
C GLU A 50 18.31 -36.67 22.32
N VAL A 51 18.11 -35.35 22.14
CA VAL A 51 17.98 -34.72 20.84
C VAL A 51 19.28 -34.93 20.07
N GLN A 52 19.29 -35.88 19.15
CA GLN A 52 20.31 -35.98 18.11
C GLN A 52 20.11 -34.83 17.10
N GLY A 53 20.38 -33.61 17.55
CA GLY A 53 20.62 -32.47 16.67
C GLY A 53 21.97 -32.68 15.98
N THR A 54 21.99 -32.60 14.67
CA THR A 54 23.19 -32.76 13.81
C THR A 54 24.25 -31.66 13.99
N GLY A 55 24.10 -30.77 14.98
CA GLY A 55 25.18 -29.92 15.47
C GLY A 55 26.01 -30.69 16.50
N THR A 56 27.14 -31.25 16.08
CA THR A 56 28.11 -31.85 16.99
C THR A 56 28.70 -30.74 17.86
N SER A 57 28.09 -30.43 19.01
CA SER A 57 28.79 -29.73 20.08
C SER A 57 29.88 -30.66 20.57
N PRO A 58 31.17 -30.35 20.35
CA PRO A 58 32.24 -31.16 20.91
C PRO A 58 32.14 -31.05 22.44
N ALA A 59 32.35 -32.17 23.14
CA ALA A 59 32.68 -32.12 24.55
C ALA A 59 33.84 -31.11 24.76
N PRO A 60 33.89 -30.37 25.88
CA PRO A 60 34.90 -29.34 26.12
C PRO A 60 36.28 -29.99 26.19
N GLY A 61 36.94 -30.13 25.04
CA GLY A 61 38.34 -30.49 24.96
C GLY A 61 39.15 -29.26 25.32
N GLN A 62 40.28 -29.52 25.97
CA GLN A 62 41.17 -28.48 26.43
C GLN A 62 41.68 -27.67 25.24
N ILE A 63 41.32 -26.37 25.19
CA ILE A 63 41.80 -25.44 24.17
C ILE A 63 43.33 -25.41 24.22
N ALA A 64 43.97 -25.81 23.12
CA ALA A 64 45.42 -25.87 23.00
C ALA A 64 46.01 -24.48 22.78
N LYS A 65 45.38 -23.70 21.90
CA LYS A 65 45.87 -22.39 21.46
C LYS A 65 44.76 -21.55 20.84
N VAL A 66 44.78 -20.24 21.10
CA VAL A 66 43.91 -19.25 20.46
C VAL A 66 44.72 -18.52 19.38
N LEU A 67 44.17 -18.43 18.17
CA LEU A 67 44.78 -17.82 16.99
C LEU A 67 44.24 -16.42 16.71
N LEU A 68 42.95 -16.21 17.00
CA LEU A 68 42.26 -14.93 16.85
C LEU A 68 41.19 -14.83 17.93
N GLU A 69 41.06 -13.65 18.54
CA GLU A 69 39.94 -13.31 19.42
C GLU A 69 39.64 -11.82 19.24
N GLN A 70 38.43 -11.50 18.80
CA GLN A 70 38.01 -10.13 18.46
C GLN A 70 36.58 -9.88 18.91
N ASN A 71 36.33 -8.67 19.43
CA ASN A 71 34.98 -8.20 19.73
C ASN A 71 34.48 -7.38 18.53
N ILE A 72 33.45 -7.89 17.85
CA ILE A 72 33.02 -7.34 16.55
C ILE A 72 31.97 -6.22 16.72
N GLY A 73 30.98 -6.44 17.60
CA GLY A 73 29.83 -5.54 17.72
C GLY A 73 28.78 -5.83 16.66
N SER A 74 28.27 -4.79 15.99
CA SER A 74 27.17 -4.93 15.03
C SER A 74 27.68 -4.93 13.60
N LEU A 75 27.44 -6.02 12.86
CA LEU A 75 27.69 -6.10 11.43
C LEU A 75 26.41 -5.81 10.66
N GLN A 76 26.46 -4.82 9.77
CA GLN A 76 25.31 -4.41 8.98
C GLN A 76 25.11 -5.31 7.76
N TYR A 77 23.85 -5.47 7.40
CA TYR A 77 23.30 -6.20 6.26
C TYR A 77 24.13 -6.13 4.97
N TYR A 78 24.67 -7.26 4.49
CA TYR A 78 25.62 -7.32 3.37
C TYR A 78 24.98 -7.54 1.99
N ASN A 79 23.90 -8.31 1.89
CA ASN A 79 23.32 -8.62 0.59
C ASN A 79 21.96 -9.33 0.71
N ALA A 80 20.88 -8.57 0.65
CA ALA A 80 19.83 -9.00 -0.24
C ALA A 80 19.35 -7.79 -1.01
N ARG A 81 19.10 -8.03 -2.29
CA ARG A 81 18.22 -7.16 -3.06
C ARG A 81 16.89 -7.21 -2.32
N PRO A 82 16.44 -6.10 -1.72
CA PRO A 82 15.15 -6.11 -1.07
C PRO A 82 14.11 -6.57 -2.09
N ALA A 83 13.16 -7.37 -1.63
CA ALA A 83 12.05 -7.74 -2.51
C ALA A 83 11.34 -6.44 -2.92
N PRO A 84 10.94 -6.30 -4.20
CA PRO A 84 10.21 -5.12 -4.64
C PRO A 84 8.93 -4.95 -3.82
N HIS A 85 8.64 -3.73 -3.39
CA HIS A 85 7.40 -3.41 -2.71
C HIS A 85 6.29 -3.27 -3.75
N THR A 86 5.56 -4.36 -4.00
CA THR A 86 4.46 -4.40 -4.96
C THR A 86 3.17 -3.83 -4.37
N MET A 87 2.40 -3.13 -5.20
CA MET A 87 1.11 -2.54 -4.85
C MET A 87 0.06 -2.96 -5.87
N SER A 88 -1.21 -2.85 -5.49
CA SER A 88 -2.31 -3.03 -6.44
C SER A 88 -2.34 -1.89 -7.45
N GLY A 89 -2.72 -2.23 -8.68
CA GLY A 89 -2.93 -1.25 -9.74
C GLY A 89 -3.99 -0.21 -9.40
N VAL A 90 -4.02 0.87 -10.17
CA VAL A 90 -4.86 2.04 -9.96
C VAL A 90 -5.62 2.37 -11.24
N SER A 91 -6.90 2.72 -11.14
CA SER A 91 -7.67 3.28 -12.25
C SER A 91 -8.04 4.72 -11.92
N LEU A 92 -7.77 5.63 -12.85
CA LEU A 92 -8.10 7.06 -12.75
C LEU A 92 -8.94 7.45 -13.96
N PHE A 93 -10.04 8.16 -13.71
CA PHE A 93 -10.93 8.66 -14.75
C PHE A 93 -11.12 10.16 -14.58
N ALA A 94 -10.69 10.93 -15.57
CA ALA A 94 -11.05 12.33 -15.73
C ALA A 94 -12.01 12.46 -16.91
N GLU A 95 -13.21 11.88 -16.74
CA GLU A 95 -14.33 12.08 -17.66
C GLU A 95 -15.25 13.18 -17.11
N SER A 96 -15.71 14.06 -17.98
CA SER A 96 -16.82 14.95 -17.69
C SER A 96 -18.13 14.21 -17.96
N GLU A 97 -19.03 14.19 -16.98
CA GLU A 97 -20.36 13.61 -17.13
C GLU A 97 -21.38 14.74 -17.37
N SER A 98 -22.23 14.59 -18.39
CA SER A 98 -23.32 15.54 -18.63
C SER A 98 -24.42 15.35 -17.58
N ARG A 99 -24.60 16.35 -16.72
CA ARG A 99 -25.56 16.34 -15.62
C ARG A 99 -26.67 17.35 -15.87
N VAL A 100 -27.92 16.92 -15.67
CA VAL A 100 -29.07 17.82 -15.64
C VAL A 100 -29.08 18.56 -14.31
N LEU A 101 -28.82 19.87 -14.32
CA LEU A 101 -28.87 20.74 -13.15
C LEU A 101 -30.30 21.12 -12.77
N ASN A 102 -31.16 21.33 -13.77
CA ASN A 102 -32.57 21.61 -13.54
C ASN A 102 -33.43 21.21 -14.74
N THR A 103 -34.70 20.89 -14.46
CA THR A 103 -35.72 20.64 -15.48
C THR A 103 -36.74 21.77 -15.42
N ILE A 104 -37.08 22.33 -16.57
CA ILE A 104 -37.95 23.48 -16.70
C ILE A 104 -39.31 22.97 -17.18
N ASN A 105 -40.35 23.21 -16.38
CA ASN A 105 -41.73 22.86 -16.72
C ASN A 105 -42.34 23.86 -17.71
N ALA A 106 -43.48 23.52 -18.29
CA ALA A 106 -44.19 24.40 -19.20
C ALA A 106 -44.62 25.71 -18.52
N PHE A 107 -44.44 26.85 -19.20
CA PHE A 107 -44.95 28.15 -18.78
C PHE A 107 -45.12 29.09 -19.98
N ARG A 108 -45.82 30.21 -19.76
CA ARG A 108 -45.98 31.27 -20.77
C ARG A 108 -45.32 32.56 -20.29
N VAL A 109 -44.73 33.27 -21.24
CA VAL A 109 -44.21 34.62 -21.03
C VAL A 109 -44.76 35.51 -22.12
N ARG A 110 -45.17 36.72 -21.75
CA ARG A 110 -45.78 37.67 -22.69
C ARG A 110 -45.43 39.10 -22.33
N ASN A 111 -45.35 39.93 -23.35
CA ASN A 111 -45.11 41.35 -23.22
C ASN A 111 -46.00 42.11 -24.21
N GLY A 112 -47.07 42.70 -23.68
CA GLY A 112 -47.95 43.62 -24.36
C GLY A 112 -47.94 44.98 -23.66
N TRP A 113 -48.69 45.95 -24.20
CA TRP A 113 -48.73 47.31 -23.64
C TRP A 113 -49.26 47.36 -22.20
N PHE A 114 -50.19 46.47 -21.85
CA PHE A 114 -50.88 46.47 -20.55
C PHE A 114 -50.42 45.36 -19.60
N GLU A 115 -49.66 44.39 -20.10
CA GLU A 115 -49.36 43.18 -19.37
C GLU A 115 -47.97 42.65 -19.69
N LYS A 116 -47.21 42.34 -18.64
CA LYS A 116 -45.85 41.84 -18.73
C LYS A 116 -45.71 40.65 -17.79
N GLU A 117 -45.50 39.48 -18.36
CA GLU A 117 -45.26 38.25 -17.64
C GLU A 117 -43.86 37.71 -17.98
N SER A 118 -43.10 37.44 -16.94
CA SER A 118 -41.75 36.88 -16.97
C SER A 118 -41.68 35.70 -16.02
N GLN A 119 -40.88 34.69 -16.35
CA GLN A 119 -40.68 33.54 -15.48
C GLN A 119 -39.26 33.54 -14.92
N LYS A 120 -39.16 33.36 -13.60
CA LYS A 120 -37.88 33.14 -12.90
C LYS A 120 -37.70 31.65 -12.61
N ILE A 121 -36.51 31.15 -12.89
CA ILE A 121 -36.11 29.75 -12.74
C ILE A 121 -34.84 29.74 -11.92
N ASN A 122 -34.89 29.14 -10.73
CA ASN A 122 -33.72 29.01 -9.88
C ASN A 122 -33.06 27.65 -10.10
N PHE A 123 -31.74 27.59 -10.16
CA PHE A 123 -30.98 26.34 -10.23
C PHE A 123 -29.68 26.46 -9.44
N VAL A 124 -29.14 25.32 -9.03
CA VAL A 124 -27.93 25.23 -8.20
C VAL A 124 -26.81 24.58 -9.00
N VAL A 125 -25.60 25.11 -8.85
CA VAL A 125 -24.35 24.52 -9.36
C VAL A 125 -23.52 24.15 -8.12
N PRO A 126 -23.62 22.91 -7.59
CA PRO A 126 -23.03 22.56 -6.31
C PRO A 126 -21.50 22.66 -6.27
N ASP A 127 -20.84 22.43 -7.41
CA ASP A 127 -19.38 22.47 -7.55
C ASP A 127 -19.00 23.33 -8.77
N LEU A 128 -19.02 24.64 -8.59
CA LEU A 128 -18.74 25.59 -9.67
C LEU A 128 -17.30 25.49 -10.19
N GLU A 129 -16.36 25.04 -9.37
CA GLU A 129 -14.96 24.89 -9.75
C GLU A 129 -14.80 23.80 -10.81
N HIS A 130 -15.46 22.65 -10.60
CA HIS A 130 -15.40 21.46 -11.48
C HIS A 130 -16.60 21.30 -12.43
N THR A 131 -17.38 22.36 -12.61
CA THR A 131 -18.48 22.41 -13.59
C THR A 131 -18.10 23.32 -14.76
N ASP A 132 -18.14 22.77 -15.96
CA ASP A 132 -17.92 23.47 -17.21
C ASP A 132 -19.16 23.37 -18.11
N GLU A 133 -19.19 24.20 -19.16
CA GLU A 133 -20.20 24.17 -20.22
C GLU A 133 -21.66 24.04 -19.73
N VAL A 134 -22.14 25.03 -18.96
CA VAL A 134 -23.55 25.07 -18.58
C VAL A 134 -24.38 25.55 -19.76
N LEU A 135 -25.28 24.70 -20.25
CA LEU A 135 -26.12 24.94 -21.42
C LEU A 135 -27.60 24.96 -21.03
N LEU A 136 -28.33 25.91 -21.58
CA LEU A 136 -29.78 26.00 -21.50
C LEU A 136 -30.40 25.58 -22.85
N THR A 137 -31.37 24.67 -22.79
CA THR A 137 -32.20 24.27 -23.94
C THR A 137 -33.66 24.26 -23.53
N PHE A 138 -34.55 24.66 -24.43
CA PHE A 138 -36.00 24.53 -24.22
C PHE A 138 -36.77 24.51 -25.53
N ASP A 139 -37.93 23.86 -25.51
CA ASP A 139 -38.86 23.83 -26.63
C ASP A 139 -39.96 24.88 -26.42
N ALA A 140 -40.26 25.64 -27.46
CA ALA A 140 -41.25 26.70 -27.43
C ALA A 140 -42.23 26.64 -28.59
N THR A 141 -43.42 27.17 -28.31
CA THR A 141 -44.51 27.39 -29.26
C THR A 141 -44.97 28.84 -29.16
N MET A 142 -45.81 29.29 -30.11
CA MET A 142 -46.32 30.68 -30.14
C MET A 142 -45.19 31.74 -30.14
N MET A 143 -44.07 31.49 -30.82
CA MET A 143 -42.85 32.31 -30.78
C MET A 143 -43.03 33.67 -31.48
N GLN A 144 -43.39 34.72 -30.73
CA GLN A 144 -43.59 36.07 -31.26
C GLN A 144 -42.71 37.09 -30.52
N GLY A 145 -41.86 37.81 -31.28
CA GLY A 145 -40.97 38.84 -30.74
C GLY A 145 -39.61 38.30 -30.28
N PRO A 146 -38.68 39.17 -29.83
CA PRO A 146 -37.38 38.74 -29.33
C PRO A 146 -37.49 38.12 -27.95
N LEU A 147 -36.83 36.98 -27.75
CA LEU A 147 -36.72 36.32 -26.46
C LEU A 147 -35.52 36.89 -25.69
N LEU A 148 -35.74 37.29 -24.45
CA LEU A 148 -34.71 37.81 -23.55
C LEU A 148 -34.49 36.84 -22.40
N ILE A 149 -33.25 36.42 -22.24
CA ILE A 149 -32.83 35.59 -21.11
C ILE A 149 -31.73 36.31 -20.37
N THR A 150 -31.92 36.44 -19.06
CA THR A 150 -30.89 36.96 -18.18
C THR A 150 -30.49 35.91 -17.15
N LEU A 151 -29.20 35.82 -16.86
CA LEU A 151 -28.61 35.01 -15.80
C LEU A 151 -28.11 35.95 -14.72
N ASN A 152 -28.65 35.83 -13.51
CA ASN A 152 -28.27 36.69 -12.38
C ASN A 152 -28.34 38.19 -12.73
N ASN A 153 -29.42 38.59 -13.42
CA ASN A 153 -29.69 39.93 -13.96
C ASN A 153 -28.77 40.40 -15.11
N ASN A 154 -27.89 39.54 -15.64
CA ASN A 154 -27.05 39.85 -16.79
C ASN A 154 -27.60 39.19 -18.06
N PRO A 155 -27.75 39.91 -19.18
CA PRO A 155 -28.29 39.33 -20.41
C PRO A 155 -27.35 38.29 -21.01
N VAL A 156 -27.88 37.11 -21.32
CA VAL A 156 -27.14 36.00 -21.97
C VAL A 156 -27.73 35.62 -23.33
N TYR A 157 -28.98 36.01 -23.61
CA TYR A 157 -29.61 35.81 -24.91
C TYR A 157 -30.62 36.94 -25.19
N ASN A 158 -30.59 37.50 -26.40
CA ASN A 158 -31.51 38.54 -26.85
C ASN A 158 -31.71 38.49 -28.37
N TYR A 159 -32.42 37.46 -28.83
CA TYR A 159 -32.65 37.21 -30.25
C TYR A 159 -34.06 36.67 -30.50
N VAL A 160 -34.51 36.72 -31.76
CA VAL A 160 -35.71 36.01 -32.21
C VAL A 160 -35.27 34.61 -32.64
N PRO A 161 -35.68 33.53 -31.95
CA PRO A 161 -35.32 32.17 -32.33
C PRO A 161 -35.93 31.79 -33.68
N GLU A 162 -35.17 31.06 -34.49
CA GLU A 162 -35.61 30.60 -35.81
C GLU A 162 -36.39 29.27 -35.75
N THR A 163 -36.18 28.50 -34.69
CA THR A 163 -36.71 27.14 -34.51
C THR A 163 -37.46 26.98 -33.20
N ALA A 164 -38.40 26.03 -33.17
CA ALA A 164 -39.16 25.69 -31.97
C ALA A 164 -38.28 25.13 -30.84
N ASN A 165 -37.19 24.44 -31.17
CA ASN A 165 -36.15 24.08 -30.22
C ASN A 165 -35.17 25.25 -30.11
N ILE A 166 -35.09 25.85 -28.93
CA ILE A 166 -34.27 27.03 -28.65
C ILE A 166 -33.07 26.58 -27.82
N GLY A 167 -31.89 26.71 -28.40
CA GLY A 167 -30.61 26.37 -27.78
C GLY A 167 -29.70 25.55 -28.70
N PRO A 168 -28.54 25.10 -28.18
CA PRO A 168 -28.04 25.34 -26.83
C PRO A 168 -27.60 26.79 -26.61
N ILE A 169 -28.05 27.39 -25.51
CA ILE A 169 -27.60 28.72 -25.07
C ILE A 169 -26.54 28.51 -23.99
N SER A 170 -25.31 28.93 -24.28
CA SER A 170 -24.21 28.88 -23.30
C SER A 170 -24.42 29.90 -22.19
N LEU A 171 -24.40 29.43 -20.94
CA LEU A 171 -24.45 30.25 -19.74
C LEU A 171 -23.01 30.56 -19.29
N PRO A 172 -22.54 31.82 -19.36
CA PRO A 172 -21.14 32.15 -19.11
C PRO A 172 -20.71 31.81 -17.68
N LYS A 173 -19.59 31.07 -17.53
CA LYS A 173 -19.07 30.61 -16.23
C LYS A 173 -18.78 31.77 -15.27
N ASN A 174 -18.34 32.92 -15.79
CA ASN A 174 -18.07 34.13 -15.00
C ASN A 174 -19.31 34.80 -14.40
N LEU A 175 -20.51 34.46 -14.88
CA LEU A 175 -21.78 34.96 -14.36
C LEU A 175 -22.47 33.96 -13.42
N LEU A 176 -21.99 32.72 -13.38
CA LEU A 176 -22.54 31.66 -12.54
C LEU A 176 -22.11 31.84 -11.07
N GLN A 177 -23.00 31.44 -10.19
CA GLN A 177 -22.85 31.38 -8.74
C GLN A 177 -23.27 29.98 -8.26
N GLU A 178 -23.15 29.67 -6.97
CA GLU A 178 -23.68 28.41 -6.42
C GLU A 178 -25.20 28.32 -6.61
N THR A 179 -25.92 29.43 -6.42
CA THR A 179 -27.36 29.55 -6.68
C THR A 179 -27.58 30.62 -7.73
N ASN A 180 -28.27 30.25 -8.81
CA ASN A 180 -28.48 31.11 -9.96
C ASN A 180 -29.96 31.33 -10.21
N THR A 181 -30.29 32.50 -10.75
CA THR A 181 -31.63 32.82 -11.24
C THR A 181 -31.56 33.13 -12.73
N LEU A 182 -32.25 32.32 -13.53
CA LEU A 182 -32.57 32.62 -14.92
C LEU A 182 -33.92 33.32 -14.98
N GLU A 183 -33.97 34.46 -15.67
CA GLU A 183 -35.23 35.12 -15.99
C GLU A 183 -35.47 35.05 -17.49
N VAL A 184 -36.59 34.43 -17.86
CA VAL A 184 -37.06 34.33 -19.24
C VAL A 184 -38.18 35.36 -19.43
N SER A 185 -38.03 36.22 -20.42
CA SER A 185 -38.98 37.28 -20.74
C SER A 185 -39.01 37.55 -22.24
N VAL A 186 -39.99 38.34 -22.69
CA VAL A 186 -40.14 38.71 -24.10
C VAL A 186 -39.95 40.21 -24.27
N GLY A 187 -39.35 40.64 -25.37
CA GLY A 187 -39.08 42.06 -25.61
C GLY A 187 -40.35 42.85 -25.88
N SER A 188 -40.27 44.16 -25.67
CA SER A 188 -41.43 45.04 -25.84
C SER A 188 -41.92 45.08 -27.28
N VAL A 189 -43.24 45.13 -27.44
CA VAL A 189 -43.89 45.49 -28.71
C VAL A 189 -43.66 46.97 -28.97
N ALA A 190 -42.71 47.31 -29.85
CA ALA A 190 -42.23 48.69 -30.04
C ALA A 190 -43.36 49.69 -30.40
N TRP A 191 -43.62 49.92 -31.69
CA TRP A 191 -44.70 50.81 -32.16
C TRP A 191 -46.01 50.06 -32.44
N LYS A 192 -45.98 48.73 -32.45
CA LYS A 192 -47.14 47.85 -32.69
C LYS A 192 -47.90 47.58 -31.38
N PHE A 193 -48.44 48.64 -30.78
CA PHE A 193 -49.10 48.60 -29.47
C PHE A 193 -50.34 47.70 -29.39
N TRP A 194 -50.88 47.28 -30.53
CA TRP A 194 -52.02 46.34 -30.64
C TRP A 194 -51.59 44.86 -30.72
N THR A 195 -50.29 44.56 -30.70
CA THR A 195 -49.77 43.19 -30.71
C THR A 195 -49.26 42.80 -29.33
N THR A 196 -49.15 41.49 -29.09
CA THR A 196 -48.54 40.93 -27.89
C THR A 196 -47.42 40.01 -28.35
N ASN A 197 -46.21 40.26 -27.87
CA ASN A 197 -45.13 39.28 -28.03
C ASN A 197 -45.32 38.20 -26.97
N GLU A 198 -45.27 36.93 -27.35
CA GLU A 198 -45.54 35.79 -26.46
C GLU A 198 -44.60 34.64 -26.80
N TYR A 199 -44.29 33.81 -25.80
CA TYR A 199 -43.72 32.48 -25.97
C TYR A 199 -44.43 31.53 -25.01
N ALA A 200 -44.80 30.35 -25.50
CA ALA A 200 -45.29 29.24 -24.70
C ALA A 200 -44.21 28.16 -24.64
N ILE A 201 -43.43 28.16 -23.56
CA ILE A 201 -42.38 27.18 -23.28
C ILE A 201 -43.06 25.88 -22.87
N GLN A 202 -42.72 24.78 -23.55
CA GLN A 202 -43.31 23.46 -23.30
C GLN A 202 -42.47 22.68 -22.29
N GLN A 203 -41.16 22.72 -22.44
CA GLN A 203 -40.20 22.04 -21.56
C GLN A 203 -38.80 22.62 -21.78
N GLY A 204 -37.92 22.43 -20.81
CA GLY A 204 -36.51 22.78 -20.97
C GLY A 204 -35.61 22.09 -19.97
N LYS A 205 -34.31 22.22 -20.17
CA LYS A 205 -33.27 21.68 -19.30
C LYS A 205 -32.11 22.65 -19.20
N ILE A 206 -31.52 22.65 -18.02
CA ILE A 206 -30.19 23.21 -17.79
C ILE A 206 -29.28 22.02 -17.58
N ILE A 207 -28.33 21.84 -18.47
CA ILE A 207 -27.34 20.77 -18.42
C ILE A 207 -25.96 21.37 -18.21
N ALA A 208 -25.06 20.63 -17.59
CA ALA A 208 -23.67 21.03 -17.44
C ALA A 208 -22.76 19.81 -17.54
N GLU A 209 -21.51 20.05 -17.92
CA GLU A 209 -20.46 19.04 -17.80
C GLU A 209 -19.83 19.13 -16.42
N VAL A 210 -19.91 18.05 -15.65
CA VAL A 210 -19.36 17.99 -14.29
C VAL A 210 -18.26 16.95 -14.23
N VAL A 211 -17.11 17.34 -13.70
CA VAL A 211 -15.95 16.47 -13.54
C VAL A 211 -16.01 15.76 -12.19
N ASP A 212 -15.98 14.42 -12.18
CA ASP A 212 -15.95 13.63 -10.93
C ASP A 212 -14.53 13.56 -10.34
N VAL A 213 -14.23 14.49 -9.44
CA VAL A 213 -12.94 14.58 -8.74
C VAL A 213 -12.57 13.33 -7.94
N ASN A 214 -13.54 12.49 -7.54
CA ASN A 214 -13.24 11.29 -6.76
C ASN A 214 -12.60 10.20 -7.62
N LYS A 215 -13.03 10.09 -8.87
CA LYS A 215 -12.47 9.11 -9.82
C LYS A 215 -11.15 9.58 -10.42
N GLN A 216 -10.82 10.87 -10.33
CA GLN A 216 -9.56 11.43 -10.79
C GLN A 216 -8.36 11.12 -9.90
N GLN A 217 -8.60 10.63 -8.69
CA GLN A 217 -7.56 10.41 -7.69
C GLN A 217 -7.62 9.03 -7.06
N SER A 218 -6.45 8.46 -6.77
CA SER A 218 -6.36 7.22 -6.01
C SER A 218 -5.11 7.21 -5.15
N SER A 219 -5.13 6.41 -4.09
CA SER A 219 -4.01 6.32 -3.15
C SER A 219 -3.57 4.87 -2.96
N ARG A 220 -2.26 4.63 -2.91
CA ARG A 220 -1.67 3.33 -2.57
C ARG A 220 -0.60 3.54 -1.52
N SER A 221 -0.43 2.54 -0.67
CA SER A 221 0.58 2.60 0.37
C SER A 221 1.49 1.38 0.32
N PHE A 222 2.76 1.60 0.66
CA PHE A 222 3.74 0.53 0.85
C PHE A 222 4.55 0.80 2.11
N SER A 223 5.33 -0.18 2.57
CA SER A 223 6.12 -0.05 3.79
C SER A 223 7.59 -0.31 3.54
N ILE A 224 8.46 0.55 4.07
CA ILE A 224 9.91 0.41 4.04
C ILE A 224 10.38 0.15 5.48
N THR A 225 11.25 -0.82 5.69
CA THR A 225 11.85 -1.11 6.99
C THR A 225 12.86 -0.03 7.39
N GLU A 226 13.17 0.08 8.68
CA GLU A 226 14.22 1.00 9.16
C GLU A 226 15.57 0.67 8.52
N GLN A 227 15.89 -0.61 8.34
CA GLN A 227 17.15 -1.05 7.73
C GLN A 227 17.23 -0.66 6.26
N GLU A 228 16.15 -0.85 5.49
CA GLU A 228 16.10 -0.39 4.09
C GLU A 228 16.26 1.11 4.01
N LYS A 229 15.60 1.86 4.90
CA LYS A 229 15.66 3.32 4.92
C LYS A 229 17.06 3.87 5.24
N ILE A 230 17.74 3.29 6.22
CA ILE A 230 19.09 3.73 6.64
C ILE A 230 20.14 3.37 5.58
N ASN A 231 19.99 2.21 4.94
CA ASN A 231 20.96 1.69 3.99
C ASN A 231 20.60 1.97 2.53
N MET A 232 19.56 2.77 2.26
CA MET A 232 19.15 3.14 0.92
C MET A 232 20.26 3.85 0.16
N GLU A 233 20.58 3.33 -1.02
CA GLU A 233 21.41 4.01 -2.02
C GLU A 233 20.53 4.74 -3.02
N THR A 234 19.59 4.03 -3.65
CA THR A 234 18.59 4.57 -4.57
C THR A 234 17.24 3.90 -4.36
N ALA A 235 16.17 4.57 -4.78
CA ALA A 235 14.85 3.95 -4.88
C ALA A 235 14.19 4.38 -6.19
N MET A 236 13.39 3.50 -6.77
CA MET A 236 12.71 3.74 -8.04
C MET A 236 11.26 3.31 -7.96
N LEU A 237 10.35 4.21 -8.29
CA LEU A 237 8.96 3.90 -8.59
C LEU A 237 8.85 3.41 -10.03
N ILE A 238 8.33 2.21 -10.22
CA ILE A 238 8.11 1.58 -11.52
C ILE A 238 6.63 1.33 -11.70
N PHE A 239 6.09 1.72 -12.86
CA PHE A 239 4.68 1.55 -13.18
C PHE A 239 4.46 1.45 -14.69
N LEU A 240 3.39 0.75 -15.09
CA LEU A 240 2.96 0.58 -16.48
C LEU A 240 1.57 1.20 -16.66
N PRO A 241 1.45 2.43 -17.17
CA PRO A 241 0.15 3.00 -17.48
C PRO A 241 -0.39 2.43 -18.80
N ARG A 242 -1.67 2.07 -18.82
CA ARG A 242 -2.45 1.80 -20.03
C ARG A 242 -3.39 2.98 -20.25
N CYS A 243 -3.20 3.65 -21.39
CA CYS A 243 -3.97 4.82 -21.76
C CYS A 243 -3.92 5.09 -23.27
N ASN A 244 -4.81 5.97 -23.75
CA ASN A 244 -4.73 6.53 -25.09
C ASN A 244 -3.87 7.81 -25.08
N GLN A 245 -2.65 7.73 -25.63
CA GLN A 245 -1.66 8.81 -25.58
C GLN A 245 -2.16 10.18 -26.07
N GLN A 246 -3.10 10.22 -27.01
CA GLN A 246 -3.62 11.48 -27.58
C GLN A 246 -4.70 12.12 -26.72
N GLU A 247 -5.35 11.34 -25.86
CA GLU A 247 -6.55 11.74 -25.10
C GLU A 247 -6.26 12.00 -23.61
N VAL A 248 -5.08 11.61 -23.13
CA VAL A 248 -4.71 11.78 -21.71
C VAL A 248 -3.95 13.08 -21.42
N GLY A 249 -4.12 13.58 -20.20
CA GLY A 249 -3.43 14.76 -19.66
C GLY A 249 -2.15 14.39 -18.90
N ASN A 250 -1.79 15.21 -17.92
CA ASN A 250 -0.67 14.90 -17.05
C ASN A 250 -1.10 13.89 -15.98
N LEU A 251 -0.26 12.89 -15.73
CA LEU A 251 -0.30 12.10 -14.52
C LEU A 251 0.55 12.80 -13.45
N GLU A 252 -0.07 13.16 -12.34
CA GLU A 252 0.62 13.64 -11.13
C GLU A 252 0.75 12.47 -10.14
N ILE A 253 1.96 12.27 -9.61
CA ILE A 253 2.21 11.31 -8.52
C ILE A 253 2.86 12.07 -7.36
N VAL A 254 2.28 11.92 -6.17
CA VAL A 254 2.71 12.55 -4.94
C VAL A 254 3.07 11.47 -3.93
N ALA A 255 4.32 11.43 -3.48
CA ALA A 255 4.78 10.55 -2.41
C ALA A 255 4.90 11.33 -1.10
N ASN A 256 4.19 10.91 -0.06
CA ASN A 256 4.25 11.52 1.28
C ASN A 256 4.08 13.05 1.27
N GLY A 257 3.17 13.55 0.42
CA GLY A 257 2.91 14.99 0.26
C GLY A 257 3.89 15.75 -0.65
N ARG A 258 4.91 15.10 -1.20
CA ARG A 258 5.85 15.68 -2.18
C ARG A 258 5.56 15.18 -3.58
N ARG A 259 5.46 16.10 -4.55
CA ARG A 259 5.27 15.75 -5.97
C ARG A 259 6.56 15.14 -6.52
N ILE A 260 6.50 13.88 -6.90
CA ILE A 260 7.63 13.11 -7.45
C ILE A 260 7.53 12.94 -8.97
N TYR A 261 6.34 13.09 -9.55
CA TYR A 261 6.10 12.95 -10.99
C TYR A 261 4.98 13.90 -11.44
N ASN A 262 5.14 14.54 -12.60
CA ASN A 262 4.11 15.36 -13.24
C ASN A 262 4.40 15.53 -14.73
N ALA A 263 3.97 14.55 -15.52
CA ALA A 263 4.12 14.55 -16.97
C ALA A 263 3.08 13.61 -17.60
N VAL A 264 2.99 13.60 -18.92
CA VAL A 264 2.26 12.56 -19.66
C VAL A 264 3.20 11.34 -19.76
N PRO A 265 2.91 10.20 -19.11
CA PRO A 265 3.76 9.03 -19.22
C PRO A 265 3.61 8.36 -20.59
N ASP A 266 4.54 7.45 -20.91
CA ASP A 266 4.38 6.57 -22.07
C ASP A 266 3.34 5.49 -21.74
N CYS A 267 2.18 5.56 -22.40
CA CYS A 267 1.02 4.69 -22.19
C CYS A 267 1.22 3.20 -22.59
N ARG A 268 2.40 2.81 -23.09
CA ARG A 268 2.67 1.44 -23.55
C ARG A 268 4.02 0.92 -23.08
N ALA A 269 4.71 1.64 -22.20
CA ALA A 269 6.01 1.27 -21.69
C ALA A 269 6.06 1.32 -20.15
N LEU A 270 7.02 0.59 -19.58
CA LEU A 270 7.35 0.74 -18.17
C LEU A 270 7.97 2.13 -17.97
N ASN A 271 7.34 2.91 -17.11
CA ASN A 271 7.83 4.20 -16.68
C ASN A 271 8.60 4.01 -15.37
N THR A 272 9.65 4.79 -15.18
CA THR A 272 10.48 4.76 -13.98
C THR A 272 10.69 6.18 -13.48
N GLN A 273 10.48 6.37 -12.18
CA GLN A 273 10.72 7.63 -11.49
C GLN A 273 11.65 7.36 -10.30
N GLU A 274 12.80 8.02 -10.27
CA GLU A 274 13.69 7.96 -9.11
C GLU A 274 13.00 8.60 -7.90
N LEU A 275 13.10 7.93 -6.75
CA LEU A 275 12.62 8.39 -5.46
C LEU A 275 13.84 8.71 -4.60
N PHE A 276 13.92 9.96 -4.14
CA PHE A 276 15.00 10.35 -3.24
C PHE A 276 14.72 9.82 -1.84
N ALA A 277 15.80 9.56 -1.09
CA ALA A 277 15.66 9.06 0.27
C ALA A 277 14.77 9.99 1.10
N ASP A 278 14.92 11.32 1.04
CA ASP A 278 14.12 12.26 1.84
C ASP A 278 12.64 12.33 1.47
N GLU A 279 12.22 11.73 0.35
CA GLU A 279 10.82 11.57 -0.04
C GLU A 279 10.17 10.34 0.62
N LEU A 280 10.99 9.45 1.19
CA LEU A 280 10.59 8.18 1.78
C LEU A 280 10.81 8.16 3.30
N MET A 281 9.89 7.53 4.01
CA MET A 281 9.90 7.35 5.45
C MET A 281 10.11 5.87 5.81
N ALA A 282 10.72 5.60 6.97
CA ALA A 282 10.62 4.27 7.57
C ALA A 282 9.16 4.02 8.01
N GLY A 283 8.67 2.81 7.80
CA GLY A 283 7.27 2.45 7.97
C GLY A 283 6.45 2.76 6.71
N LYS A 284 5.23 3.28 6.90
CA LYS A 284 4.24 3.50 5.84
C LYS A 284 4.60 4.70 4.96
N ASN A 285 4.52 4.51 3.65
CA ASN A 285 4.66 5.53 2.62
C ASN A 285 3.40 5.54 1.76
N ASP A 286 2.85 6.71 1.49
CA ASP A 286 1.63 6.90 0.71
C ASP A 286 1.96 7.53 -0.65
N LEU A 287 1.45 6.92 -1.72
CA LEU A 287 1.47 7.42 -3.09
C LEU A 287 0.06 7.85 -3.48
N HIS A 288 -0.09 9.11 -3.85
CA HIS A 288 -1.33 9.66 -4.40
C HIS A 288 -1.15 9.90 -5.89
N PHE A 289 -2.05 9.33 -6.69
CA PHE A 289 -2.09 9.46 -8.14
C PHE A 289 -3.25 10.36 -8.52
N ARG A 290 -3.03 11.28 -9.45
CA ARG A 290 -4.04 12.22 -9.94
C ARG A 290 -3.89 12.43 -11.43
N THR A 291 -5.00 12.58 -12.13
CA THR A 291 -5.03 13.02 -13.53
C THR A 291 -6.01 14.17 -13.70
N ASN A 292 -5.70 15.08 -14.62
CA ASN A 292 -6.60 16.16 -14.99
C ASN A 292 -7.39 15.89 -16.28
N ARG A 293 -7.04 14.85 -17.05
CA ARG A 293 -7.69 14.55 -18.34
C ARG A 293 -7.47 13.09 -18.76
N GLY A 294 -8.53 12.50 -19.32
CA GLY A 294 -8.51 11.15 -19.88
C GLY A 294 -8.49 10.05 -18.81
N GLU A 295 -8.22 8.83 -19.25
CA GLU A 295 -8.25 7.63 -18.42
C GLU A 295 -6.85 7.02 -18.29
N TYR A 296 -6.50 6.60 -17.07
CA TYR A 296 -5.30 5.82 -16.78
C TYR A 296 -5.64 4.54 -16.04
N GLU A 297 -5.20 3.40 -16.56
CA GLU A 297 -5.10 2.15 -15.82
C GLU A 297 -3.63 1.84 -15.55
N ILE A 298 -3.18 2.04 -14.31
CA ILE A 298 -1.79 1.87 -13.89
C ILE A 298 -1.60 0.47 -13.33
N GLU A 299 -0.78 -0.31 -14.01
CA GLU A 299 -0.43 -1.69 -13.65
C GLU A 299 1.05 -1.81 -13.21
N GLN A 300 1.41 -2.99 -12.71
CA GLN A 300 2.78 -3.35 -12.29
C GLN A 300 3.44 -2.35 -11.34
N LEU A 301 2.61 -1.68 -10.53
CA LEU A 301 3.04 -0.64 -9.61
C LEU A 301 3.91 -1.23 -8.51
N ARG A 302 5.18 -0.83 -8.46
CA ARG A 302 6.13 -1.27 -7.43
C ARG A 302 7.20 -0.24 -7.15
N VAL A 303 7.77 -0.32 -5.95
CA VAL A 303 8.97 0.42 -5.57
C VAL A 303 10.13 -0.56 -5.41
N GLU A 304 11.21 -0.31 -6.15
CA GLU A 304 12.45 -1.05 -6.08
C GLU A 304 13.49 -0.21 -5.32
N VAL A 305 14.06 -0.78 -4.25
CA VAL A 305 15.07 -0.12 -3.42
C VAL A 305 16.41 -0.80 -3.64
N THR A 306 17.44 -0.02 -3.96
CA THR A 306 18.83 -0.47 -3.96
C THR A 306 19.47 -0.04 -2.65
N LEU A 307 20.06 -0.98 -1.93
CA LEU A 307 20.79 -0.69 -0.69
C LEU A 307 22.28 -0.57 -0.98
N LYS A 308 22.97 0.27 -0.21
CA LYS A 308 24.43 0.39 -0.23
C LYS A 308 25.04 -0.98 0.09
N GLU A 309 26.07 -1.37 -0.66
CA GLU A 309 26.87 -2.55 -0.31
C GLU A 309 27.50 -2.34 1.08
N ALA A 310 27.13 -3.16 2.06
CA ALA A 310 27.82 -3.10 3.34
C ALA A 310 29.24 -3.64 3.18
N GLN A 311 30.18 -3.03 3.88
CA GLN A 311 31.56 -3.52 3.90
C GLN A 311 31.62 -4.83 4.70
N PRO A 312 32.22 -5.89 4.15
CA PRO A 312 32.37 -7.12 4.88
C PRO A 312 33.36 -6.92 6.04
N PHE A 313 33.16 -7.64 7.14
CA PHE A 313 34.13 -7.62 8.23
C PHE A 313 35.27 -8.57 7.91
N VAL A 314 36.50 -8.05 7.79
CA VAL A 314 37.69 -8.85 7.48
C VAL A 314 38.70 -8.75 8.61
N GLN A 315 39.20 -9.89 9.09
CA GLN A 315 40.29 -9.96 10.06
C GLN A 315 41.36 -10.95 9.64
N TYR A 316 42.61 -10.58 9.93
CA TYR A 316 43.78 -11.39 9.63
C TYR A 316 44.32 -12.05 10.90
N PHE A 317 44.83 -13.28 10.75
CA PHE A 317 45.48 -14.01 11.83
C PHE A 317 46.61 -14.89 11.27
N GLN A 318 47.56 -15.26 12.13
CA GLN A 318 48.75 -16.00 11.72
C GLN A 318 48.78 -17.41 12.33
N ILE A 319 49.13 -18.39 11.52
CA ILE A 319 49.51 -19.73 11.97
C ILE A 319 51.03 -19.74 12.14
N ASP A 320 51.47 -19.60 13.39
CA ASP A 320 52.87 -19.72 13.78
C ASP A 320 53.34 -21.19 13.85
N PRO A 321 54.66 -21.46 13.98
CA PRO A 321 55.18 -22.83 13.96
C PRO A 321 54.56 -23.76 15.01
N ASP A 322 54.27 -23.24 16.21
CA ASP A 322 53.63 -24.03 17.27
C ASP A 322 52.20 -24.42 16.89
N ALA A 323 51.43 -23.49 16.31
CA ALA A 323 50.10 -23.77 15.80
C ALA A 323 50.12 -24.80 14.65
N ASP A 324 51.07 -24.67 13.73
CA ASP A 324 51.26 -25.63 12.63
C ASP A 324 51.59 -27.04 13.16
N GLN A 325 52.46 -27.14 14.17
CA GLN A 325 52.79 -28.41 14.81
C GLN A 325 51.57 -29.05 15.49
N LEU A 326 50.74 -28.25 16.18
CA LEU A 326 49.50 -28.74 16.79
C LEU A 326 48.54 -29.30 15.73
N LEU A 327 48.35 -28.61 14.61
CA LEU A 327 47.51 -29.07 13.51
C LEU A 327 48.05 -30.37 12.89
N ARG A 328 49.37 -30.47 12.67
CA ARG A 328 50.03 -31.70 12.18
C ARG A 328 49.92 -32.87 13.15
N SER A 329 49.84 -32.61 14.46
CA SER A 329 49.66 -33.64 15.48
C SER A 329 48.24 -34.23 15.52
N GLY A 330 47.33 -33.74 14.68
CA GLY A 330 45.95 -34.22 14.59
C GLY A 330 44.94 -33.44 15.42
N ARG A 331 45.36 -32.33 16.06
CA ARG A 331 44.42 -31.38 16.68
C ARG A 331 43.63 -30.63 15.63
N ARG A 332 42.46 -30.10 16.02
CA ARG A 332 41.50 -29.49 15.10
C ARG A 332 41.32 -28.01 15.36
N ALA A 333 41.25 -27.21 14.31
CA ALA A 333 40.91 -25.80 14.36
C ALA A 333 39.41 -25.56 14.24
N PHE A 334 38.92 -24.61 15.03
CA PHE A 334 37.52 -24.19 15.05
C PHE A 334 37.42 -22.66 14.95
N ALA A 335 36.41 -22.20 14.22
CA ALA A 335 35.90 -20.84 14.31
C ALA A 335 34.65 -20.86 15.21
N GLU A 336 34.65 -20.05 16.27
CA GLU A 336 33.51 -19.84 17.16
C GLU A 336 33.05 -18.39 17.04
N ILE A 337 31.75 -18.22 16.84
CA ILE A 337 31.09 -16.91 16.83
C ILE A 337 30.06 -16.91 17.94
N ILE A 338 30.18 -15.95 18.84
CA ILE A 338 29.23 -15.72 19.92
C ILE A 338 28.39 -14.51 19.56
N PHE A 339 27.10 -14.74 19.35
CA PHE A 339 26.11 -13.69 19.09
C PHE A 339 25.55 -13.13 20.40
N VAL A 340 25.04 -11.90 20.35
CA VAL A 340 24.15 -11.40 21.39
C VAL A 340 22.87 -12.24 21.37
N ASP A 341 22.46 -12.73 22.53
CA ASP A 341 21.25 -13.54 22.68
C ASP A 341 20.00 -12.65 22.61
N ASP A 342 19.45 -12.53 21.40
CA ASP A 342 18.27 -11.71 21.09
C ASP A 342 17.12 -12.54 20.50
N GLY A 343 17.27 -13.88 20.45
CA GLY A 343 16.32 -14.82 19.85
C GLY A 343 16.09 -14.68 18.33
N LYS A 344 16.85 -13.82 17.63
CA LYS A 344 16.70 -13.59 16.19
C LYS A 344 17.53 -14.57 15.37
N GLU A 345 17.03 -14.91 14.19
CA GLU A 345 17.75 -15.71 13.20
C GLU A 345 19.11 -15.07 12.84
N LYS A 346 20.16 -15.89 12.79
CA LYS A 346 21.53 -15.56 12.39
C LYS A 346 21.79 -16.22 11.05
N ARG A 347 21.95 -15.39 10.02
CA ARG A 347 22.33 -15.86 8.69
C ARG A 347 23.48 -15.04 8.13
N GLY A 348 24.36 -15.69 7.38
CA GLY A 348 25.46 -14.99 6.72
C GLY A 348 26.49 -15.95 6.15
N GLU A 349 27.39 -15.39 5.35
CA GLU A 349 28.52 -16.11 4.78
C GLU A 349 29.77 -15.89 5.64
N ILE A 350 30.54 -16.95 5.83
CA ILE A 350 31.90 -16.89 6.37
C ILE A 350 32.84 -17.35 5.27
N SER A 351 33.85 -16.54 4.97
CA SER A 351 34.93 -16.90 4.05
C SER A 351 36.24 -16.97 4.82
N ILE A 352 36.92 -18.11 4.79
CA ILE A 352 38.26 -18.25 5.38
C ILE A 352 39.22 -18.59 4.25
N ASN A 353 40.16 -17.67 3.97
CA ASN A 353 41.07 -17.77 2.82
C ASN A 353 40.34 -18.06 1.49
N GLY A 354 39.18 -17.43 1.28
CA GLY A 354 38.37 -17.57 0.06
C GLY A 354 37.50 -18.83 0.02
N ARG A 355 37.56 -19.70 1.04
CA ARG A 355 36.67 -20.87 1.15
C ARG A 355 35.42 -20.53 1.94
N LEU A 356 34.27 -20.71 1.31
CA LEU A 356 32.97 -20.30 1.82
C LEU A 356 32.33 -21.36 2.71
N THR A 357 31.64 -20.88 3.75
CA THR A 357 30.67 -21.62 4.56
C THR A 357 29.55 -20.68 5.00
N PHE A 358 28.48 -21.22 5.56
CA PHE A 358 27.26 -20.46 5.88
C PHE A 358 26.86 -20.63 7.34
N ILE A 359 26.33 -19.56 7.91
CA ILE A 359 25.66 -19.52 9.20
C ILE A 359 24.15 -19.54 8.92
N ALA A 360 23.42 -20.43 9.57
CA ALA A 360 21.96 -20.44 9.56
C ALA A 360 21.46 -21.08 10.87
N GLN A 361 21.25 -20.27 11.90
CA GLN A 361 20.82 -20.75 13.22
C GLN A 361 20.15 -19.65 14.05
N THR A 362 19.52 -20.00 15.16
CA THR A 362 19.00 -19.04 16.16
C THR A 362 19.82 -19.02 17.46
N ALA A 363 20.72 -19.98 17.65
CA ALA A 363 21.52 -20.09 18.86
C ALA A 363 22.54 -18.94 19.00
N SER A 364 22.85 -18.58 20.24
CA SER A 364 23.84 -17.55 20.59
C SER A 364 25.29 -17.97 20.34
N ARG A 365 25.54 -19.24 19.98
CA ARG A 365 26.88 -19.77 19.69
C ARG A 365 26.87 -20.56 18.39
N TYR A 366 27.76 -20.23 17.47
CA TYR A 366 28.06 -21.00 16.27
C TYR A 366 29.50 -21.49 16.34
N THR A 367 29.73 -22.77 16.07
CA THR A 367 31.08 -23.35 16.04
C THR A 367 31.23 -24.18 14.79
N GLN A 368 32.25 -23.90 13.99
CA GLN A 368 32.54 -24.59 12.75
C GLN A 368 33.98 -25.07 12.75
N ARG A 369 34.18 -26.31 12.30
CA ARG A 369 35.52 -26.86 12.09
C ARG A 369 36.12 -26.28 10.81
N ILE A 370 37.35 -25.76 10.89
CA ILE A 370 37.99 -24.99 9.82
C ILE A 370 39.36 -25.54 9.39
N ASP A 371 39.73 -26.76 9.78
CA ASP A 371 41.03 -27.38 9.45
C ASP A 371 41.41 -27.25 7.97
N GLY A 372 40.47 -27.58 7.09
CA GLY A 372 40.67 -27.55 5.64
C GLY A 372 40.68 -26.15 5.01
N PHE A 373 40.53 -25.11 5.83
CA PHE A 373 40.46 -23.71 5.40
C PHE A 373 41.73 -22.94 5.69
N LEU A 374 42.57 -23.46 6.59
CA LEU A 374 43.79 -22.80 7.03
C LEU A 374 44.97 -23.10 6.10
N THR A 375 45.86 -22.12 5.95
CA THR A 375 47.16 -22.25 5.30
C THR A 375 48.27 -21.85 6.28
N ALA A 376 49.49 -22.34 6.08
CA ALA A 376 50.64 -21.90 6.87
C ALA A 376 50.87 -20.38 6.68
N GLY A 377 51.24 -19.67 7.75
CA GLY A 377 51.48 -18.23 7.71
C GLY A 377 50.21 -17.39 7.86
N ASN A 378 50.03 -16.40 6.97
CA ASN A 378 48.94 -15.43 7.07
C ASN A 378 47.62 -15.99 6.55
N ASN A 379 46.58 -15.80 7.33
CA ASN A 379 45.21 -16.22 7.03
C ASN A 379 44.27 -15.04 7.25
N TYR A 380 43.07 -15.13 6.68
CA TYR A 380 42.00 -14.19 6.99
C TYR A 380 40.65 -14.90 7.13
N ILE A 381 39.78 -14.26 7.90
CA ILE A 381 38.36 -14.57 8.02
C ILE A 381 37.56 -13.34 7.62
N GLU A 382 36.56 -13.55 6.79
CA GLU A 382 35.64 -12.54 6.31
C GLU A 382 34.20 -12.96 6.68
N LEU A 383 33.44 -12.04 7.26
CA LEU A 383 32.05 -12.24 7.66
C LEU A 383 31.13 -11.29 6.86
N ARG A 384 30.10 -11.88 6.26
CA ARG A 384 29.11 -11.20 5.44
C ARG A 384 27.71 -11.50 5.97
N PRO A 385 27.14 -10.63 6.81
CA PRO A 385 25.83 -10.89 7.38
C PRO A 385 24.72 -10.80 6.34
N GLU A 386 23.77 -11.74 6.35
CA GLU A 386 22.52 -11.55 5.60
C GLU A 386 21.64 -10.53 6.32
N PRO A 387 20.93 -10.82 7.44
CA PRO A 387 20.38 -9.79 8.32
C PRO A 387 21.47 -9.13 9.18
N THR A 388 21.22 -7.94 9.72
CA THR A 388 22.10 -7.34 10.74
C THR A 388 22.37 -8.33 11.88
N MET A 389 23.64 -8.58 12.17
CA MET A 389 24.07 -9.49 13.23
C MET A 389 24.81 -8.73 14.34
N HIS A 390 24.42 -9.00 15.58
CA HIS A 390 25.13 -8.53 16.76
C HIS A 390 26.04 -9.66 17.26
N ILE A 391 27.35 -9.49 17.06
CA ILE A 391 28.38 -10.47 17.40
C ILE A 391 29.16 -9.93 18.59
N SER A 392 29.07 -10.64 19.71
CA SER A 392 29.85 -10.35 20.92
C SER A 392 31.32 -10.65 20.69
N SER A 393 31.63 -11.86 20.19
CA SER A 393 33.00 -12.33 20.00
C SER A 393 33.13 -13.24 18.79
N LEU A 394 34.25 -13.12 18.09
CA LEU A 394 34.75 -14.08 17.12
C LEU A 394 36.07 -14.64 17.65
N LYS A 395 36.16 -15.97 17.69
CA LYS A 395 37.34 -16.69 18.16
C LYS A 395 37.76 -17.78 17.18
N ILE A 396 39.05 -17.87 16.92
CA ILE A 396 39.65 -19.00 16.19
C ILE A 396 40.62 -19.69 17.13
N PHE A 397 40.48 -20.99 17.31
CA PHE A 397 41.30 -21.76 18.26
C PHE A 397 41.55 -23.20 17.79
N ILE A 398 42.55 -23.85 18.40
CA ILE A 398 42.92 -25.25 18.17
C ILE A 398 42.58 -26.07 19.41
N GLN A 399 41.94 -27.23 19.22
CA GLN A 399 41.54 -28.18 20.26
C GLN A 399 42.16 -29.56 20.02
#